data_AF-A0A7S0UAH9-F1
#
_entry.id   AF-A0A7S0UAH9-F1
#
_cell.length_a   1.000
_cell.length_b   1.000
_cell.length_c   1.000
_cell.angle_alpha   90.00
_cell.angle_beta   90.00
_cell.angle_gamma   90.00
#
_symmetry.space_group_name_H-M   'P 1'
#
loop_
_entity.id
_entity.type
_entity.pdbx_description
1 polymer ?
#
loop_
_entity_poly.entity_id
_entity_poly.type
_entity_poly.pdbx_seq_one_letter_code
_entity_poly.pdbx_strand_id
1 'polypeptide(L)'
;LDLGPWGLFRFYSRALAESSLLGNLTIIVILANTVAMACEHDCDEAHVDYCRTFKGRMELCNIIFTSFFTLEMVIKGVGLGPLNYLKDSSNLFDVIIVTVSIIELQSVIFLYQCYSAPPDPVTGEEEDCTSSSNGLSVLRSFRLIRVMRIGKLVKA
;
A
#
# COMPACT_ATOMS: atom_id res chain seq x y z
N LEU A 1 5.30 32.63 -21.29
CA LEU A 1 4.50 31.63 -20.54
C LEU A 1 5.26 31.35 -19.25
N ASP A 2 5.12 32.25 -18.27
CA ASP A 2 5.77 32.10 -16.95
C ASP A 2 4.98 31.07 -16.13
N LEU A 3 5.11 29.79 -16.50
CA LEU A 3 4.73 28.71 -15.60
C LEU A 3 5.77 28.67 -14.50
N GLY A 4 5.48 29.33 -13.37
CA GLY A 4 6.21 29.08 -12.13
C GLY A 4 6.26 27.58 -11.80
N PRO A 5 7.15 27.13 -10.90
CA PRO A 5 7.36 25.71 -10.60
C PRO A 5 6.07 24.95 -10.27
N TRP A 6 5.09 25.62 -9.65
CA TRP A 6 3.74 25.10 -9.39
C TRP A 6 2.89 24.84 -10.65
N GLY A 7 3.00 25.69 -11.67
CA GLY A 7 2.32 25.52 -12.95
C GLY A 7 2.90 24.34 -13.74
N LEU A 8 4.22 24.21 -13.76
CA LEU A 8 4.91 23.11 -14.43
C LEU A 8 4.59 21.76 -13.77
N PHE A 9 4.61 21.73 -12.43
CA PHE A 9 4.27 20.53 -11.65
C PHE A 9 2.82 20.07 -11.90
N ARG A 10 1.85 21.00 -11.98
CA ARG A 10 0.46 20.67 -12.33
C ARG A 10 0.33 20.16 -13.76
N PHE A 11 1.05 20.75 -14.72
CA PHE A 11 1.01 20.30 -16.11
C PHE A 11 1.58 18.88 -16.27
N TYR A 12 2.73 18.62 -15.66
CA TYR A 12 3.36 17.29 -15.68
C TYR A 12 2.51 16.24 -14.95
N SER A 13 1.96 16.59 -13.77
CA SER A 13 1.05 15.70 -13.03
C SER A 13 -0.22 15.39 -13.80
N ARG A 14 -0.76 16.35 -14.56
CA ARG A 14 -1.94 16.12 -15.40
C ARG A 14 -1.64 15.19 -16.58
N ALA A 15 -0.51 15.40 -17.26
CA ALA A 15 -0.07 14.52 -18.34
C ALA A 15 0.17 13.08 -17.85
N LEU A 16 0.76 12.93 -16.65
CA LEU A 16 0.91 11.63 -15.99
C LEU A 16 -0.44 11.02 -15.58
N ALA A 17 -1.34 11.81 -14.98
CA ALA A 17 -2.65 11.36 -14.52
C ALA A 17 -3.56 10.88 -15.67
N GLU A 18 -3.44 11.49 -16.85
CA GLU A 18 -4.17 11.09 -18.07
C GLU A 18 -3.55 9.86 -18.76
N SER A 19 -2.32 9.47 -18.38
CA SER A 19 -1.67 8.31 -18.97
C SER A 19 -2.28 6.98 -18.47
N SER A 20 -2.51 6.06 -19.40
CA SER A 20 -2.91 4.66 -19.09
C SER A 20 -1.81 3.89 -18.37
N LEU A 21 -0.57 4.39 -18.38
CA LEU A 21 0.57 3.79 -17.70
C LEU A 21 0.39 3.75 -16.18
N LEU A 22 -0.09 4.84 -15.57
CA LEU A 22 -0.35 4.85 -14.12
C LEU A 22 -1.44 3.86 -13.74
N GLY A 23 -2.52 3.76 -14.53
CA GLY A 23 -3.59 2.79 -14.29
C GLY A 23 -3.14 1.33 -14.43
N ASN A 24 -2.36 1.02 -15.47
CA ASN A 24 -1.85 -0.34 -15.68
C ASN A 24 -0.83 -0.74 -14.60
N LEU A 25 0.05 0.19 -14.20
CA LEU A 25 1.03 -0.02 -13.14
C LEU A 25 0.32 -0.32 -11.81
N THR A 26 -0.74 0.41 -11.49
CA THR A 26 -1.44 0.22 -10.21
C THR A 26 -2.17 -1.10 -10.17
N ILE A 27 -2.72 -1.58 -11.29
CA ILE A 27 -3.30 -2.93 -11.39
C ILE A 27 -2.24 -4.01 -11.17
N ILE A 28 -1.05 -3.88 -11.80
CA ILE A 28 0.06 -4.82 -11.60
C ILE A 28 0.46 -4.86 -10.12
N VAL A 29 0.55 -3.70 -9.47
CA VAL A 29 0.87 -3.58 -8.05
C VAL A 29 -0.19 -4.21 -7.16
N ILE A 30 -1.49 -4.03 -7.45
CA ILE A 30 -2.60 -4.68 -6.73
C ILE A 30 -2.45 -6.21 -6.83
N LEU A 31 -2.20 -6.72 -8.02
CA LEU A 31 -2.07 -8.16 -8.26
C LEU A 31 -0.85 -8.73 -7.53
N ALA A 32 0.30 -8.06 -7.61
CA ALA A 32 1.50 -8.48 -6.90
C ALA A 32 1.29 -8.52 -5.38
N ASN A 33 0.64 -7.50 -4.79
CA ASN A 33 0.31 -7.48 -3.37
C ASN A 33 -0.68 -8.58 -2.98
N THR A 34 -1.67 -8.84 -3.84
CA THR A 34 -2.67 -9.90 -3.62
C THR A 34 -2.04 -11.29 -3.67
N VAL A 35 -1.13 -11.55 -4.62
CA VAL A 35 -0.38 -12.80 -4.68
C VAL A 35 0.49 -12.96 -3.44
N ALA A 36 1.16 -11.89 -3.00
CA ALA A 36 1.96 -11.94 -1.78
C ALA A 36 1.10 -12.34 -0.55
N MET A 37 -0.12 -11.79 -0.44
CA MET A 37 -1.08 -12.16 0.63
C MET A 37 -1.60 -13.60 0.47
N ALA A 38 -1.81 -14.06 -0.77
CA ALA A 38 -2.22 -15.44 -1.04
C ALA A 38 -1.11 -16.46 -0.72
N CYS A 39 0.15 -16.04 -0.77
CA CYS A 39 1.30 -16.84 -0.36
C CYS A 39 1.58 -16.79 1.15
N GLU A 40 0.83 -15.99 1.91
CA GLU A 40 0.90 -15.99 3.36
C GLU A 40 0.29 -17.30 3.89
N HIS A 41 1.16 -18.23 4.28
CA HIS A 41 0.78 -19.49 4.91
C HIS A 41 1.07 -19.42 6.40
N ASP A 42 0.24 -20.08 7.21
CA ASP A 42 0.51 -20.25 8.63
C ASP A 42 1.88 -20.93 8.76
N CYS A 43 2.82 -20.24 9.41
CA CYS A 43 4.15 -20.79 9.59
C CYS A 43 4.07 -21.98 10.54
N ASP A 44 4.45 -23.17 10.05
CA ASP A 44 4.67 -24.33 10.91
C ASP A 44 5.84 -24.07 11.87
N GLU A 45 5.69 -24.52 13.12
CA GLU A 45 6.65 -24.34 14.23
C GLU A 45 8.08 -24.83 13.92
N ALA A 46 8.26 -25.61 12.86
CA ALA A 46 9.56 -26.17 12.48
C ALA A 46 10.57 -25.12 11.97
N HIS A 47 10.14 -23.96 11.45
CA HIS A 47 11.02 -22.99 10.75
C HIS A 47 10.78 -21.53 11.21
N VAL A 48 10.95 -21.27 12.50
CA VAL A 48 10.72 -19.96 13.14
C VAL A 48 11.60 -18.85 12.52
N ASP A 49 12.89 -19.10 12.32
CA ASP A 49 13.85 -18.10 11.76
C ASP A 49 13.47 -17.65 10.34
N TYR A 50 13.09 -18.61 9.48
CA TYR A 50 12.68 -18.32 8.11
C TYR A 50 11.35 -17.56 8.08
N CYS A 51 10.40 -17.98 8.93
CA CYS A 51 9.10 -17.33 9.04
C CYS A 51 9.24 -15.86 9.43
N ARG A 52 10.11 -15.54 10.40
CA ARG A 52 10.36 -14.17 10.86
C ARG A 52 10.84 -13.28 9.72
N THR A 53 11.85 -13.74 8.98
CA THR A 53 12.39 -13.02 7.82
C THR A 53 11.36 -12.90 6.69
N PHE A 54 10.55 -13.93 6.47
CA PHE A 54 9.47 -13.91 5.48
C PHE A 54 8.39 -12.88 5.82
N LYS A 55 7.89 -12.88 7.05
CA LYS A 55 6.90 -11.90 7.53
C LYS A 55 7.44 -10.48 7.48
N GLY A 56 8.70 -10.26 7.87
CA GLY A 56 9.36 -8.94 7.71
C GLY A 56 9.39 -8.44 6.26
N ARG A 57 9.71 -9.32 5.29
CA ARG A 57 9.68 -8.98 3.85
C ARG A 57 8.26 -8.70 3.34
N MET A 58 7.29 -9.46 3.83
CA MET A 58 5.88 -9.25 3.49
C MET A 58 5.39 -7.87 3.92
N GLU A 59 5.76 -7.44 5.13
CA GLU A 59 5.44 -6.10 5.62
C GLU A 59 6.19 -5.00 4.87
N LEU A 60 7.45 -5.24 4.46
CA LEU A 60 8.16 -4.32 3.58
C LEU A 60 7.46 -4.16 2.22
N CYS A 61 7.01 -5.24 1.60
CA CYS A 61 6.23 -5.20 0.37
C CYS A 61 4.95 -4.37 0.56
N ASN A 62 4.25 -4.56 1.67
CA ASN A 62 3.04 -3.82 2.02
C ASN A 62 3.27 -2.30 2.14
N ILE A 63 4.40 -1.88 2.73
CA ILE A 63 4.82 -0.47 2.79
C ILE A 63 5.02 0.07 1.37
N ILE A 64 5.78 -0.65 0.55
CA ILE A 64 6.09 -0.24 -0.83
C ILE A 64 4.80 -0.07 -1.64
N PHE A 65 3.90 -1.06 -1.59
CA PHE A 65 2.65 -1.01 -2.35
C PHE A 65 1.72 0.12 -1.89
N THR A 66 1.61 0.35 -0.58
CA THR A 66 0.81 1.47 -0.04
C THR A 66 1.41 2.82 -0.42
N SER A 67 2.73 2.93 -0.52
CA SER A 67 3.40 4.15 -1.01
C SER A 67 3.04 4.44 -2.48
N PHE A 68 2.98 3.42 -3.34
CA PHE A 68 2.58 3.57 -4.73
C PHE A 68 1.13 4.05 -4.89
N PHE A 69 0.16 3.49 -4.15
CA PHE A 69 -1.23 3.98 -4.22
C PHE A 69 -1.36 5.41 -3.71
N THR A 70 -0.61 5.75 -2.66
CA THR A 70 -0.59 7.11 -2.12
C THR A 70 -0.04 8.10 -3.15
N LEU A 71 1.06 7.76 -3.82
CA LEU A 71 1.64 8.57 -4.89
C LEU A 71 0.68 8.72 -6.08
N GLU A 72 0.03 7.65 -6.52
CA GLU A 72 -0.98 7.70 -7.59
C GLU A 72 -2.10 8.70 -7.24
N MET A 73 -2.65 8.61 -6.03
CA MET A 73 -3.73 9.48 -5.55
C MET A 73 -3.28 10.95 -5.48
N VAL A 74 -2.07 11.22 -5.01
CA VAL A 74 -1.51 12.58 -4.95
C VAL A 74 -1.32 13.16 -6.36
N ILE A 75 -0.75 12.39 -7.29
CA ILE A 75 -0.55 12.83 -8.68
C ILE A 75 -1.89 13.17 -9.34
N LYS A 76 -2.89 12.30 -9.20
CA LYS A 76 -4.24 12.53 -9.75
C LYS A 76 -4.95 13.70 -9.08
N GLY A 77 -4.84 13.82 -7.76
CA GLY A 77 -5.43 14.91 -6.99
C GLY A 77 -4.88 16.29 -7.39
N VAL A 78 -3.58 16.40 -7.59
CA VAL A 78 -2.93 17.65 -8.02
C VAL A 78 -3.19 17.94 -9.52
N GLY A 79 -3.18 16.92 -10.37
CA GLY A 79 -3.40 17.05 -11.82
C GLY A 79 -4.83 17.48 -12.18
N LEU A 80 -5.83 16.81 -11.61
CA LEU A 80 -7.26 17.02 -11.92
C LEU A 80 -7.90 18.11 -11.03
N GLY A 81 -7.30 18.38 -9.87
CA GLY A 81 -7.86 19.23 -8.83
C GLY A 81 -8.83 18.47 -7.91
N PRO A 82 -8.83 18.76 -6.59
CA PRO A 82 -9.50 17.93 -5.59
C PRO A 82 -11.02 17.84 -5.78
N LEU A 83 -11.68 18.92 -6.20
CA LEU A 83 -13.14 18.92 -6.40
C LEU A 83 -13.60 18.09 -7.60
N ASN A 84 -12.85 18.12 -8.71
CA ASN A 84 -13.15 17.29 -9.87
C ASN A 84 -12.77 15.82 -9.60
N TYR A 85 -11.67 15.61 -8.86
CA TYR A 85 -11.22 14.28 -8.48
C TYR A 85 -12.22 13.53 -7.59
N LEU A 86 -12.84 14.20 -6.62
CA LEU A 86 -13.83 13.59 -5.73
C LEU A 86 -15.22 13.39 -6.39
N LYS A 87 -15.50 14.09 -7.49
CA LYS A 87 -16.78 13.96 -8.21
C LYS A 87 -16.89 12.61 -8.94
N ASP A 88 -15.76 12.05 -9.36
CA ASP A 88 -15.70 10.71 -9.93
C ASP A 88 -15.79 9.66 -8.82
N SER A 89 -16.89 8.93 -8.75
CA SER A 89 -17.12 7.85 -7.77
C SER A 89 -15.97 6.83 -7.73
N SER A 90 -15.36 6.55 -8.88
CA SER A 90 -14.26 5.61 -8.98
C SER A 90 -12.97 6.14 -8.31
N ASN A 91 -12.75 7.45 -8.34
CA ASN A 91 -11.60 8.12 -7.72
C ASN A 91 -11.86 8.40 -6.24
N LEU A 92 -13.09 8.71 -5.85
CA LEU A 92 -13.51 8.77 -4.45
C LEU A 92 -13.22 7.44 -3.72
N PHE A 93 -13.49 6.31 -4.38
CA PHE A 93 -13.16 5.00 -3.84
C PHE A 93 -11.66 4.79 -3.62
N ASP A 94 -10.81 5.37 -4.49
CA ASP A 94 -9.36 5.38 -4.27
C ASP A 94 -8.98 6.06 -2.98
N VAL A 95 -9.57 7.24 -2.74
CA VAL A 95 -9.28 8.06 -1.56
C VAL A 95 -9.56 7.26 -0.30
N ILE A 96 -10.73 6.61 -0.23
CA ILE A 96 -11.11 5.79 0.92
C ILE A 96 -10.11 4.66 1.15
N ILE A 97 -9.77 3.92 0.09
CA ILE A 97 -8.79 2.83 0.16
C ILE A 97 -7.45 3.35 0.68
N VAL A 98 -6.91 4.41 0.07
CA VAL A 98 -5.61 4.98 0.45
C VAL A 98 -5.64 5.47 1.89
N THR A 99 -6.72 6.11 2.33
CA THR A 99 -6.88 6.57 3.72
C THR A 99 -6.83 5.41 4.71
N VAL A 100 -7.59 4.33 4.48
CA VAL A 100 -7.55 3.13 5.34
C VAL A 100 -6.14 2.53 5.36
N SER A 101 -5.46 2.53 4.22
CA SER A 101 -4.12 1.98 4.07
C SER A 101 -3.05 2.81 4.79
N ILE A 102 -3.22 4.13 4.88
CA ILE A 102 -2.32 5.00 5.66
C ILE A 102 -2.47 4.74 7.16
N ILE A 103 -3.70 4.54 7.65
CA ILE A 103 -3.94 4.18 9.05
C ILE A 103 -3.24 2.85 9.38
N GLU A 104 -3.33 1.89 8.47
CA GLU A 104 -2.67 0.60 8.59
C GLU A 104 -1.14 0.68 8.39
N LEU A 105 -0.64 1.62 7.59
CA LEU A 105 0.81 1.78 7.36
C LEU A 105 1.57 2.03 8.67
N GLN A 106 0.94 2.67 9.66
CA GLN A 106 1.53 2.84 10.98
C GLN A 106 1.71 1.50 11.73
N SER A 107 0.73 0.60 11.66
CA SER A 107 0.86 -0.73 12.28
C SER A 107 1.86 -1.60 11.53
N VAL A 108 1.86 -1.55 10.20
CA VAL A 108 2.84 -2.26 9.36
C VAL A 108 4.27 -1.81 9.64
N ILE A 109 4.52 -0.50 9.77
CA ILE A 109 5.85 0.02 10.10
C ILE A 109 6.31 -0.50 11.46
N PHE A 110 5.42 -0.49 12.46
CA PHE A 110 5.74 -1.04 13.78
C PHE A 110 6.11 -2.52 13.69
N LEU A 111 5.31 -3.32 12.98
CA LEU A 111 5.56 -4.75 12.78
C LEU A 111 6.86 -4.99 12.02
N TYR A 112 7.15 -4.22 10.97
CA TYR A 112 8.41 -4.29 10.25
C TYR A 112 9.63 -4.01 11.14
N GLN A 113 9.53 -3.00 12.02
CA GLN A 113 10.58 -2.70 13.00
C GLN A 113 10.78 -3.86 13.99
N CYS A 114 9.69 -4.46 14.47
CA CYS A 114 9.74 -5.62 15.35
C CYS A 114 10.37 -6.84 14.67
N TYR A 115 9.94 -7.17 13.44
CA TYR A 115 10.51 -8.28 12.67
C TYR A 115 11.99 -8.06 12.30
N SER A 116 12.44 -6.80 12.24
CA SER A 116 13.83 -6.44 11.93
C SER A 116 14.69 -6.24 13.18
N ALA A 117 14.11 -6.34 14.38
CA ALA A 117 14.85 -6.14 15.62
C ALA A 117 15.81 -7.32 15.85
N PRO A 118 17.06 -7.06 16.25
CA PRO A 118 17.97 -8.13 16.66
C PRO A 118 17.42 -8.84 17.92
N PRO A 119 17.79 -10.11 18.15
CA PRO A 119 17.40 -10.83 19.37
C PRO A 119 17.90 -10.08 20.62
N ASP A 120 17.18 -10.24 21.73
CA ASP A 120 17.52 -9.55 22.98
C ASP A 120 18.95 -9.91 23.41
N PRO A 121 19.81 -8.92 23.71
CA PRO A 121 21.22 -9.18 24.01
C PRO A 121 21.46 -9.88 25.36
N VAL A 122 20.45 -10.00 26.22
CA VAL A 122 20.55 -10.60 27.56
C VAL A 122 19.91 -11.99 27.60
N THR A 123 18.68 -12.14 27.12
CA THR A 123 17.97 -13.43 27.15
C THR A 123 18.17 -14.25 25.89
N GLY A 124 18.55 -13.62 24.76
CA GLY A 124 18.66 -14.29 23.46
C GLY A 124 17.31 -14.73 22.88
N GLU A 125 16.20 -14.33 23.51
CA GLU A 125 14.86 -14.71 23.07
C GLU A 125 14.36 -13.78 21.95
N GLU A 126 13.62 -14.36 21.01
CA GLU A 126 12.98 -13.60 19.93
C GLU A 126 11.64 -13.04 20.39
N GLU A 127 11.46 -11.72 20.29
CA GLU A 127 10.21 -11.05 20.63
C GLU A 127 9.08 -11.46 19.66
N ASP A 128 7.94 -11.91 20.21
CA ASP A 128 6.74 -12.24 19.43
C ASP A 128 6.01 -10.98 18.96
N CYS A 129 6.28 -10.61 17.71
CA CYS A 129 5.68 -9.46 17.06
C CYS A 129 4.17 -9.60 16.78
N THR A 130 3.61 -10.81 16.90
CA THR A 130 2.20 -11.08 16.59
C THR A 130 1.26 -10.41 17.61
N SER A 131 1.71 -10.35 18.86
CA SER A 131 0.97 -9.78 19.99
C SER A 131 0.83 -8.25 19.95
N SER A 132 1.71 -7.56 19.19
CA SER A 132 1.66 -6.10 19.03
C SER A 132 0.75 -5.63 17.88
N SER A 133 0.13 -6.57 17.16
CA SER A 133 -0.95 -6.21 16.24
C SER A 133 -2.21 -5.84 17.04
N ASN A 134 -2.32 -4.57 17.44
CA ASN A 134 -3.62 -3.95 17.76
C ASN A 134 -4.62 -4.46 16.71
N GLY A 135 -5.77 -5.04 17.11
CA GLY A 135 -6.73 -5.89 16.36
C GLY A 135 -7.25 -5.44 14.97
N LEU A 136 -6.36 -4.84 14.19
CA LEU A 136 -6.45 -4.30 12.85
C LEU A 136 -5.96 -5.34 11.84
N SER A 137 -5.74 -6.59 12.24
CA SER A 137 -5.32 -7.67 11.33
C SER A 137 -6.32 -7.83 10.17
N VAL A 138 -7.61 -7.56 10.41
CA VAL A 138 -8.66 -7.53 9.37
C VAL A 138 -8.45 -6.43 8.33
N LEU A 139 -7.80 -5.31 8.69
CA LEU A 139 -7.51 -4.21 7.76
C LEU A 139 -6.52 -4.63 6.66
N ARG A 140 -5.64 -5.60 6.93
CA ARG A 140 -4.75 -6.18 5.91
C ARG A 140 -5.57 -6.81 4.80
N SER A 141 -6.62 -7.57 5.14
CA SER A 141 -7.50 -8.22 4.18
C SER A 141 -8.34 -7.23 3.37
N PHE A 142 -8.68 -6.06 3.94
CA PHE A 142 -9.36 -5.00 3.21
C PHE A 142 -8.54 -4.43 2.05
N ARG A 143 -7.24 -4.70 1.95
CA ARG A 143 -6.48 -4.36 0.74
C ARG A 143 -6.98 -5.10 -0.50
N LEU A 144 -7.61 -6.26 -0.36
CA LEU A 144 -8.25 -6.99 -1.45
C LEU A 144 -9.38 -6.19 -2.11
N ILE A 145 -10.00 -5.25 -1.38
CA ILE A 145 -10.99 -4.29 -1.92
C ILE A 145 -10.41 -3.51 -3.12
N ARG A 146 -9.08 -3.31 -3.17
CA ARG A 146 -8.39 -2.68 -4.30
C ARG A 146 -8.60 -3.44 -5.61
N VAL A 147 -8.76 -4.76 -5.59
CA VAL A 147 -9.05 -5.58 -6.79
C VAL A 147 -10.32 -5.11 -7.50
N MET A 148 -11.28 -4.51 -6.78
CA MET A 148 -12.48 -3.93 -7.40
C MET A 148 -12.18 -2.76 -8.35
N ARG A 149 -10.98 -2.16 -8.29
CA ARG A 149 -10.53 -1.17 -9.28
C ARG A 149 -10.43 -1.73 -10.69
N ILE A 150 -10.29 -3.05 -10.86
CA ILE A 150 -10.35 -3.71 -12.17
C ILE A 150 -11.70 -3.41 -12.86
N GLY A 151 -12.77 -3.17 -12.10
CA GLY A 151 -14.05 -2.72 -12.64
C GLY A 151 -13.98 -1.38 -13.39
N LYS A 152 -12.95 -0.54 -13.17
CA LYS A 152 -12.72 0.67 -13.96
C LYS A 152 -12.30 0.36 -15.40
N LEU A 153 -11.64 -0.78 -15.65
CA LEU A 153 -11.28 -1.22 -17.01
C LEU A 153 -12.50 -1.67 -17.82
N VAL A 154 -13.54 -2.19 -17.16
CA VAL A 154 -14.77 -2.66 -17.82
C VAL A 154 -15.70 -1.50 -18.21
N LYS A 155 -15.52 -0.33 -17.60
CA LYS A 155 -16.29 0.89 -17.88
C LYS A 155 -15.60 1.87 -18.85
N ALA A 156 -14.38 1.58 -19.29
CA ALA A 156 -13.64 2.35 -20.28
C ALA A 156 -13.87 1.75 -21.68
#